data_AF-A0A8T4RQ04-F1
#
_entry.id   AF-A0A8T4RQ04-F1
#
_cell.length_a   1.000
_cell.length_b   1.000
_cell.length_c   1.000
_cell.angle_alpha   90.00
_cell.angle_beta   90.00
_cell.angle_gamma   90.00
#
_symmetry.space_group_name_H-M   'P 1'
#
loop_
_entity.id
_entity.type
_entity.pdbx_description
1 polymer ?
#
loop_
_entity_poly.entity_id
_entity_poly.type
_entity_poly.pdbx_seq_one_letter_code
_entity_poly.pdbx_strand_id
1 'polypeptide(L)'
;MIVNETINVTMNTTLQESQGNAVISFFSLIQDRIIELITAPSRYPEMLWMAIPLIFTLFVMQLYFGRYIKEELGWNTAVGNSMVLIFISIDLFRYIYNHFEPHHWIVYFYQYKKSLIALLILVQGMILWKENFFHKWPKKIAFFISSPICVNLIAYVALASVYSNVPFDGITLIAALVIFFILAGIFHLIHKVEYVPEQT
;
A
#
# COMPACT_ATOMS: atom_id res chain seq x y z
N MET A 1 -33.50 -31.14 35.98
CA MET A 1 -32.37 -31.57 35.13
C MET A 1 -32.53 -31.04 33.70
N ILE A 2 -33.71 -31.16 33.06
CA ILE A 2 -33.97 -30.71 31.66
C ILE A 2 -33.73 -29.20 31.42
N VAL A 3 -34.06 -28.32 32.38
CA VAL A 3 -33.90 -26.86 32.23
C VAL A 3 -32.44 -26.43 32.03
N ASN A 4 -31.48 -27.18 32.58
CA ASN A 4 -30.06 -26.81 32.48
C ASN A 4 -29.49 -27.13 31.09
N GLU A 5 -30.03 -28.14 30.41
CA GLU A 5 -29.61 -28.51 29.05
C GLU A 5 -30.13 -27.52 28.02
N THR A 6 -31.37 -27.04 28.15
CA THR A 6 -31.94 -26.07 27.21
C THR A 6 -31.20 -24.72 27.24
N ILE A 7 -30.80 -24.26 28.43
CA ILE A 7 -30.03 -23.01 28.58
C ILE A 7 -28.66 -23.12 27.91
N ASN A 8 -27.97 -24.26 28.09
CA ASN A 8 -26.65 -24.48 27.48
C ASN A 8 -26.71 -24.54 25.94
N VAL A 9 -27.78 -25.13 25.38
CA VAL A 9 -27.97 -25.18 23.92
C VAL A 9 -28.20 -23.77 23.36
N THR A 10 -29.07 -22.96 23.98
CA THR A 10 -29.34 -21.59 23.50
C THR A 10 -28.15 -20.64 23.64
N MET A 11 -27.33 -20.78 24.69
CA MET A 11 -26.09 -20.00 24.81
C MET A 11 -25.07 -20.37 23.73
N ASN A 12 -24.95 -21.65 23.38
CA ASN A 12 -24.00 -22.07 22.34
C ASN A 12 -24.42 -21.60 20.95
N THR A 13 -25.72 -21.61 20.63
CA THR A 13 -26.20 -21.15 19.31
C THR A 13 -26.03 -19.64 19.11
N THR A 14 -26.33 -18.83 20.14
CA THR A 14 -26.14 -17.37 20.07
C THR A 14 -24.67 -16.96 19.94
N LEU A 15 -23.75 -17.68 20.59
CA LEU A 15 -22.32 -17.47 20.44
C LEU A 15 -21.83 -17.84 19.03
N GLN A 16 -22.33 -18.93 18.44
CA GLN A 16 -21.99 -19.33 17.08
C GLN A 16 -22.50 -18.32 16.04
N GLU A 17 -23.73 -17.81 16.17
CA GLU A 17 -24.26 -16.77 15.29
C GLU A 17 -23.48 -15.45 15.42
N SER A 18 -23.12 -15.05 16.64
CA SER A 18 -22.31 -13.86 16.88
C SER A 18 -20.92 -13.97 16.22
N GLN A 19 -20.26 -15.12 16.34
CA GLN A 19 -18.96 -15.36 15.71
C GLN A 19 -19.06 -15.39 14.17
N GLY A 20 -20.07 -16.04 13.60
CA GLY A 20 -20.30 -16.07 12.16
C GLY A 20 -20.49 -14.66 11.57
N ASN A 21 -21.31 -13.83 12.24
CA ASN A 21 -21.56 -12.45 11.84
C ASN A 21 -20.30 -11.56 11.97
N ALA A 22 -19.46 -11.81 12.98
CA ALA A 22 -18.19 -11.10 13.14
C ALA A 22 -17.21 -11.38 12.00
N VAL A 23 -17.12 -12.65 11.54
CA VAL A 23 -16.23 -13.01 10.42
C VAL A 23 -16.71 -12.39 9.10
N ILE A 24 -18.00 -12.46 8.81
CA ILE A 24 -18.57 -11.88 7.58
C ILE A 24 -18.37 -10.36 7.55
N SER A 25 -18.61 -9.68 8.68
CA SER A 25 -18.38 -8.23 8.77
C SER A 25 -16.91 -7.85 8.59
N PHE A 26 -15.97 -8.65 9.11
CA PHE A 26 -14.54 -8.41 8.91
C PHE A 26 -14.13 -8.48 7.43
N PHE A 27 -14.57 -9.51 6.70
CA PHE A 27 -14.28 -9.62 5.26
C PHE A 27 -14.94 -8.49 4.45
N SER A 28 -16.16 -8.09 4.80
CA SER A 28 -16.83 -6.94 4.19
C SER A 28 -16.00 -5.66 4.36
N LEU A 29 -15.48 -5.40 5.56
CA LEU A 29 -14.65 -4.22 5.83
C LEU A 29 -13.37 -4.20 5.00
N ILE A 30 -12.71 -5.35 4.83
CA ILE A 30 -11.51 -5.45 3.97
C ILE A 30 -11.90 -5.19 2.51
N GLN A 31 -12.97 -5.80 2.03
CA GLN A 31 -13.45 -5.62 0.66
C GLN A 31 -13.79 -4.16 0.37
N ASP A 32 -14.56 -3.53 1.27
CA ASP A 32 -14.93 -2.12 1.15
C ASP A 32 -13.70 -1.23 1.10
N ARG A 33 -12.69 -1.53 1.93
CA ARG A 33 -11.42 -0.79 1.94
C ARG A 33 -10.62 -0.99 0.66
N ILE A 34 -10.59 -2.20 0.08
CA ILE A 34 -9.95 -2.46 -1.21
C ILE A 34 -10.64 -1.64 -2.31
N ILE A 35 -11.98 -1.65 -2.36
CA ILE A 35 -12.75 -0.89 -3.34
C ILE A 35 -12.48 0.61 -3.18
N GLU A 36 -12.44 1.11 -1.94
CA GLU A 36 -12.13 2.51 -1.65
C GLU A 36 -10.73 2.90 -2.14
N LEU A 37 -9.71 2.06 -1.86
CA LEU A 37 -8.34 2.27 -2.34
C LEU A 37 -8.24 2.28 -3.88
N ILE A 38 -8.91 1.35 -4.55
CA ILE A 38 -8.89 1.23 -6.02
C ILE A 38 -9.65 2.39 -6.69
N THR A 39 -10.77 2.81 -6.09
CA THR A 39 -11.64 3.84 -6.69
C THR A 39 -11.27 5.27 -6.28
N ALA A 40 -10.36 5.45 -5.31
CA ALA A 40 -9.89 6.76 -4.86
C ALA A 40 -9.46 7.70 -6.00
N PRO A 41 -8.68 7.29 -7.04
CA PRO A 41 -8.25 8.20 -8.10
C PRO A 41 -9.40 8.70 -8.97
N SER A 42 -10.47 7.91 -9.08
CA SER A 42 -11.68 8.31 -9.81
C SER A 42 -12.50 9.34 -9.03
N ARG A 43 -12.54 9.22 -7.70
CA ARG A 43 -13.24 10.16 -6.81
C ARG A 43 -12.46 11.45 -6.53
N TYR A 44 -11.12 11.39 -6.60
CA TYR A 44 -10.19 12.49 -6.33
C TYR A 44 -9.23 12.65 -7.51
N PRO A 45 -9.67 13.28 -8.62
CA PRO A 45 -8.91 13.34 -9.87
C PRO A 45 -7.54 14.04 -9.74
N GLU A 46 -7.38 14.95 -8.79
CA GLU A 46 -6.10 15.59 -8.48
C GLU A 46 -5.03 14.56 -8.05
N MET A 47 -5.45 13.41 -7.51
CA MET A 47 -4.56 12.31 -7.15
C MET A 47 -3.94 11.63 -8.39
N LEU A 48 -4.60 11.72 -9.56
CA LEU A 48 -4.14 11.08 -10.80
C LEU A 48 -2.76 11.59 -11.24
N TRP A 49 -2.42 12.85 -10.93
CA TRP A 49 -1.12 13.44 -11.24
C TRP A 49 0.05 12.66 -10.63
N MET A 50 -0.16 12.04 -9.48
CA MET A 50 0.83 11.18 -8.83
C MET A 50 0.56 9.70 -9.05
N ALA A 51 -0.71 9.28 -9.05
CA ALA A 51 -1.07 7.87 -9.21
C ALA A 51 -0.69 7.30 -10.60
N ILE A 52 -0.87 8.07 -11.68
CA ILE A 52 -0.55 7.59 -13.04
C ILE A 52 0.95 7.29 -13.18
N PRO A 53 1.89 8.19 -12.83
CA PRO A 53 3.32 7.87 -12.85
C PRO A 53 3.70 6.66 -11.99
N LEU A 54 3.11 6.49 -10.80
CA LEU A 54 3.38 5.31 -9.95
C LEU A 54 2.95 4.01 -10.64
N ILE A 55 1.74 3.99 -11.19
CA ILE A 55 1.20 2.83 -11.90
C ILE A 55 2.05 2.55 -13.14
N PHE A 56 2.35 3.57 -13.94
CA PHE A 56 3.14 3.43 -15.16
C PHE A 56 4.55 2.88 -14.87
N THR A 57 5.26 3.47 -13.90
CA THR A 57 6.60 3.00 -13.51
C THR A 57 6.56 1.59 -12.94
N LEU A 58 5.55 1.24 -12.14
CA LEU A 58 5.33 -0.12 -11.68
C LEU A 58 5.22 -1.10 -12.87
N PHE A 59 4.32 -0.83 -13.82
CA PHE A 59 4.13 -1.72 -14.97
C PHE A 59 5.38 -1.82 -15.83
N VAL A 60 6.02 -0.71 -16.21
CA VAL A 60 7.22 -0.72 -17.05
C VAL A 60 8.36 -1.50 -16.38
N MET A 61 8.61 -1.25 -15.10
CA MET A 61 9.69 -1.96 -14.39
C MET A 61 9.39 -3.45 -14.23
N GLN A 62 8.13 -3.83 -13.98
CA GLN A 62 7.76 -5.24 -13.88
C GLN A 62 7.85 -5.96 -15.22
N LEU A 63 7.40 -5.35 -16.32
CA LEU A 63 7.56 -5.92 -17.65
C LEU A 63 9.04 -6.05 -18.04
N TYR A 64 9.85 -5.04 -17.74
CA TYR A 64 11.29 -5.06 -17.98
C TYR A 64 11.98 -6.26 -17.29
N PHE A 65 11.82 -6.41 -15.96
CA PHE A 65 12.43 -7.53 -15.24
C PHE A 65 11.80 -8.89 -15.58
N GLY A 66 10.54 -8.91 -16.03
CA GLY A 66 9.89 -10.10 -16.56
C GLY A 66 10.55 -10.61 -17.82
N ARG A 67 10.89 -9.70 -18.73
CA ARG A 67 11.60 -10.02 -19.98
C ARG A 67 13.05 -10.42 -19.74
N TYR A 68 13.75 -9.72 -18.85
CA TYR A 68 15.17 -9.93 -18.58
C TYR A 68 15.40 -10.65 -17.23
N ILE A 69 14.97 -11.91 -17.12
CA ILE A 69 15.00 -12.68 -15.85
C ILE A 69 16.40 -12.79 -15.22
N LYS A 70 17.46 -12.75 -16.04
CA LYS A 70 18.85 -12.80 -15.57
C LYS A 70 19.32 -11.47 -14.96
N GLU A 71 18.61 -10.37 -15.22
CA GLU A 71 18.90 -9.08 -14.63
C GLU A 71 18.26 -8.96 -13.25
N GLU A 72 19.08 -8.72 -12.23
CA GLU A 72 18.61 -8.44 -10.89
C GLU A 72 18.39 -6.93 -10.69
N LEU A 73 17.57 -6.57 -9.71
CA LEU A 73 17.42 -5.18 -9.27
C LEU A 73 18.81 -4.63 -8.89
N GLY A 74 19.28 -3.58 -9.56
CA GLY A 74 20.54 -2.91 -9.22
C GLY A 74 20.38 -1.95 -8.04
N TRP A 75 21.48 -1.63 -7.36
CA TRP A 75 21.50 -0.60 -6.31
C TRP A 75 21.03 0.76 -6.81
N ASN A 76 21.38 1.14 -8.05
CA ASN A 76 20.89 2.37 -8.69
C ASN A 76 19.35 2.38 -8.78
N THR A 77 18.75 1.25 -9.16
CA THR A 77 17.29 1.10 -9.23
C THR A 77 16.66 1.14 -7.84
N ALA A 78 17.28 0.50 -6.84
CA ALA A 78 16.80 0.56 -5.45
C ALA A 78 16.83 1.99 -4.88
N VAL A 79 17.91 2.75 -5.14
CA VAL A 79 17.99 4.18 -4.82
C VAL A 79 16.92 4.97 -5.57
N GLY A 80 16.76 4.76 -6.87
CA GLY A 80 15.74 5.40 -7.68
C GLY A 80 14.32 5.16 -7.14
N ASN A 81 14.01 3.92 -6.78
CA ASN A 81 12.72 3.58 -6.17
C ASN A 81 12.54 4.31 -4.84
N SER A 82 13.54 4.35 -3.95
CA SER A 82 13.40 5.07 -2.68
C SER A 82 13.11 6.58 -2.84
N MET A 83 13.59 7.20 -3.91
CA MET A 83 13.27 8.61 -4.23
C MET A 83 11.78 8.81 -4.53
N VAL A 84 11.08 7.80 -5.03
CA VAL A 84 9.62 7.86 -5.26
C VAL A 84 8.87 8.16 -3.96
N LEU A 85 9.24 7.52 -2.84
CA LEU A 85 8.63 7.80 -1.54
C LEU A 85 8.88 9.25 -1.09
N ILE A 86 10.09 9.75 -1.32
CA ILE A 86 10.44 11.14 -1.00
C ILE A 86 9.59 12.10 -1.84
N PHE A 87 9.52 11.91 -3.16
CA PHE A 87 8.70 12.74 -4.04
C PHE A 87 7.22 12.71 -3.67
N ILE A 88 6.68 11.54 -3.39
CA ILE A 88 5.29 11.39 -2.95
C ILE A 88 5.08 12.13 -1.65
N SER A 89 5.95 11.96 -0.64
CA SER A 89 5.79 12.67 0.64
C SER A 89 5.80 14.20 0.49
N ILE A 90 6.64 14.75 -0.39
CA ILE A 90 6.66 16.18 -0.70
C ILE A 90 5.33 16.60 -1.33
N ASP A 91 4.79 15.80 -2.25
CA ASP A 91 3.46 16.05 -2.82
C ASP A 91 2.35 15.99 -1.78
N LEU A 92 2.40 15.03 -0.85
CA LEU A 92 1.43 14.95 0.25
C LEU A 92 1.47 16.20 1.12
N PHE A 93 2.66 16.70 1.47
CA PHE A 93 2.80 17.96 2.20
C PHE A 93 2.26 19.15 1.41
N ARG A 94 2.55 19.23 0.11
CA ARG A 94 2.01 20.25 -0.80
C ARG A 94 0.48 20.20 -0.83
N TYR A 95 -0.10 19.01 -0.96
CA TYR A 95 -1.55 18.82 -0.96
C TYR A 95 -2.18 19.29 0.35
N ILE A 96 -1.63 18.85 1.49
CA ILE A 96 -2.09 19.24 2.82
C ILE A 96 -1.99 20.76 3.00
N TYR A 97 -0.88 21.38 2.62
CA TYR A 97 -0.69 22.82 2.73
C TYR A 97 -1.70 23.63 1.90
N ASN A 98 -2.03 23.16 0.69
CA ASN A 98 -2.92 23.89 -0.22
C ASN A 98 -4.41 23.69 0.07
N HIS A 99 -4.82 22.58 0.71
CA HIS A 99 -6.23 22.26 0.94
C HIS A 99 -6.71 22.51 2.37
N PHE A 100 -5.81 22.81 3.30
CA PHE A 100 -6.17 23.11 4.68
C PHE A 100 -5.72 24.52 5.05
N GLU A 101 -6.65 25.32 5.58
CA GLU A 101 -6.40 26.74 5.86
C GLU A 101 -5.24 26.92 6.85
N PRO A 102 -4.19 27.68 6.48
CA PRO A 102 -2.97 27.83 7.28
C PRO A 102 -3.15 28.69 8.54
N HIS A 103 -4.34 29.24 8.81
CA HIS A 103 -4.52 30.29 9.81
C HIS A 103 -4.98 29.82 11.20
N HIS A 104 -5.28 28.52 11.37
CA HIS A 104 -5.67 27.98 12.67
C HIS A 104 -4.83 26.77 13.05
N TRP A 105 -3.96 26.93 14.06
CA TRP A 105 -3.18 25.87 14.69
C TRP A 105 -4.03 24.67 15.17
N ILE A 106 -5.33 24.89 15.40
CA ILE A 106 -6.33 23.86 15.73
C ILE A 106 -6.64 22.93 14.54
N VAL A 107 -6.63 23.44 13.30
CA VAL A 107 -6.84 22.63 12.08
C VAL A 107 -5.65 21.69 11.85
N TYR A 108 -4.44 22.13 12.18
CA TYR A 108 -3.25 21.26 12.21
C TYR A 108 -3.39 20.10 13.20
N PHE A 109 -3.97 20.33 14.38
CA PHE A 109 -4.30 19.26 15.33
C PHE A 109 -5.39 18.32 14.83
N TYR A 110 -6.28 18.77 13.95
CA TYR A 110 -7.32 17.91 13.37
C TYR A 110 -6.79 17.07 12.20
N GLN A 111 -5.88 17.63 11.40
CA GLN A 111 -5.25 16.98 10.24
C GLN A 111 -3.88 16.35 10.55
N TYR A 112 -3.51 16.27 11.83
CA TYR A 112 -2.22 15.73 12.28
C TYR A 112 -1.96 14.33 11.73
N LYS A 113 -3.01 13.51 11.57
CA LYS A 113 -2.90 12.15 11.01
C LYS A 113 -2.36 12.16 9.58
N LYS A 114 -2.86 13.04 8.71
CA LYS A 114 -2.39 13.16 7.32
C LYS A 114 -0.95 13.65 7.24
N SER A 115 -0.62 14.66 8.06
CA SER A 115 0.75 15.17 8.16
C SER A 115 1.71 14.13 8.71
N LEU A 116 1.27 13.30 9.67
CA LEU A 116 2.04 12.19 10.21
C LEU A 116 2.28 11.12 9.15
N ILE A 117 1.26 10.75 8.35
CA ILE A 117 1.44 9.82 7.22
C ILE A 117 2.50 10.37 6.26
N ALA A 118 2.36 11.63 5.81
CA ALA A 118 3.33 12.25 4.92
C ALA A 118 4.76 12.24 5.50
N LEU A 119 4.91 12.57 6.79
CA LEU A 119 6.19 12.52 7.50
C LEU A 119 6.77 11.11 7.58
N LEU A 120 5.95 10.11 7.90
CA LEU A 120 6.39 8.72 7.98
C LEU A 120 6.88 8.21 6.63
N ILE A 121 6.21 8.55 5.53
CA ILE A 121 6.65 8.22 4.17
C ILE A 121 7.95 8.94 3.82
N LEU A 122 8.10 10.22 4.18
CA LEU A 122 9.35 10.95 3.98
C LEU A 122 10.51 10.28 4.72
N VAL A 123 10.33 9.99 6.01
CA VAL A 123 11.34 9.33 6.85
C VAL A 123 11.69 7.96 6.30
N GLN A 124 10.68 7.15 5.92
CA GLN A 124 10.90 5.85 5.30
C GLN A 124 11.69 5.97 3.99
N GLY A 125 11.33 6.92 3.12
CA GLY A 125 12.04 7.21 1.89
C GLY A 125 13.50 7.60 2.13
N MET A 126 13.76 8.49 3.10
CA MET A 126 15.13 8.88 3.48
C MET A 126 15.94 7.72 4.06
N ILE A 127 15.33 6.85 4.88
CA ILE A 127 15.98 5.65 5.41
C ILE A 127 16.36 4.72 4.26
N LEU A 128 15.41 4.36 3.38
CA LEU A 128 15.70 3.47 2.24
C LEU A 128 16.74 4.06 1.31
N TRP A 129 16.65 5.36 1.00
CA TRP A 129 17.62 6.06 0.18
C TRP A 129 19.04 5.94 0.76
N LYS A 130 19.20 6.25 2.05
CA LYS A 130 20.49 6.15 2.75
C LYS A 130 21.01 4.72 2.78
N GLU A 131 20.19 3.75 3.18
CA GLU A 131 20.63 2.36 3.32
C GLU A 131 20.97 1.74 1.96
N ASN A 132 20.25 2.09 0.89
CA ASN A 132 20.56 1.69 -0.49
C ASN A 132 21.82 2.38 -1.02
N PHE A 133 21.99 3.68 -0.79
CA PHE A 133 23.16 4.43 -1.25
C PHE A 133 24.48 3.93 -0.64
N PHE A 134 24.44 3.53 0.64
CA PHE A 134 25.61 3.01 1.35
C PHE A 134 25.71 1.47 1.33
N HIS A 135 24.82 0.77 0.64
CA HIS A 135 24.80 -0.69 0.55
C HIS A 135 24.86 -1.42 1.90
N LYS A 136 24.22 -0.87 2.95
CA LYS A 136 24.37 -1.36 4.32
C LYS A 136 23.67 -2.68 4.61
N TRP A 137 22.58 -2.96 3.89
CA TRP A 137 21.76 -4.15 4.11
C TRP A 137 22.14 -5.28 3.14
N PRO A 138 21.87 -6.55 3.51
CA PRO A 138 21.99 -7.66 2.56
C PRO A 138 21.13 -7.41 1.32
N LYS A 139 21.70 -7.64 0.13
CA LYS A 139 21.04 -7.40 -1.18
C LYS A 139 19.60 -7.90 -1.23
N LYS A 140 19.34 -9.13 -0.79
CA LYS A 140 17.99 -9.74 -0.82
C LYS A 140 16.95 -8.90 -0.07
N ILE A 141 17.32 -8.37 1.10
CA ILE A 141 16.41 -7.57 1.94
C ILE A 141 16.25 -6.17 1.33
N ALA A 142 17.37 -5.54 0.96
CA ALA A 142 17.37 -4.21 0.36
C ALA A 142 16.53 -4.17 -0.93
N PHE A 143 16.69 -5.17 -1.80
CA PHE A 143 16.00 -5.24 -3.09
C PHE A 143 14.54 -5.67 -2.95
N PHE A 144 14.20 -6.49 -1.96
CA PHE A 144 12.79 -6.82 -1.68
C PHE A 144 12.01 -5.58 -1.22
N ILE A 145 12.52 -4.86 -0.21
CA ILE A 145 11.85 -3.70 0.36
C ILE A 145 11.84 -2.52 -0.63
N SER A 146 12.91 -2.36 -1.42
CA SER A 146 13.02 -1.33 -2.45
C SER A 146 12.49 -1.77 -3.81
N SER A 147 11.77 -2.88 -3.89
CA SER A 147 11.19 -3.35 -5.16
C SER A 147 10.11 -2.37 -5.65
N PRO A 148 9.90 -2.28 -6.98
CA PRO A 148 8.86 -1.41 -7.53
C PRO A 148 7.46 -1.69 -6.96
N ILE A 149 7.10 -2.95 -6.69
CA ILE A 149 5.79 -3.30 -6.11
C ILE A 149 5.67 -2.75 -4.70
N CYS A 150 6.64 -3.03 -3.82
CA CYS A 150 6.61 -2.57 -2.43
C CYS A 150 6.54 -1.03 -2.35
N VAL A 151 7.43 -0.35 -3.07
CA VAL A 151 7.54 1.11 -3.00
C VAL A 151 6.32 1.81 -3.61
N ASN A 152 5.87 1.41 -4.80
CA ASN A 152 4.71 2.03 -5.43
C ASN A 152 3.42 1.76 -4.66
N LEU A 153 3.27 0.58 -4.05
CA LEU A 153 2.09 0.28 -3.23
C LEU A 153 2.06 1.13 -1.95
N ILE A 154 3.19 1.24 -1.24
CA ILE A 154 3.29 2.09 -0.05
C ILE A 154 2.98 3.55 -0.40
N ALA A 155 3.58 4.06 -1.49
CA ALA A 155 3.31 5.39 -2.00
C ALA A 155 1.82 5.59 -2.33
N TYR A 156 1.21 4.65 -3.04
CA TYR A 156 -0.19 4.72 -3.44
C TYR A 156 -1.16 4.67 -2.25
N VAL A 157 -0.92 3.80 -1.27
CA VAL A 157 -1.76 3.73 -0.06
C VAL A 157 -1.67 5.02 0.75
N ALA A 158 -0.48 5.60 0.88
CA ALA A 158 -0.31 6.90 1.54
C ALA A 158 -1.03 8.02 0.79
N LEU A 159 -0.91 8.02 -0.55
CA LEU A 159 -1.60 8.95 -1.43
C LEU A 159 -3.12 8.86 -1.26
N ALA A 160 -3.70 7.67 -1.34
CA ALA A 160 -5.12 7.45 -1.09
C ALA A 160 -5.53 7.88 0.32
N SER A 161 -4.76 7.52 1.36
CA SER A 161 -5.09 7.89 2.75
C SER A 161 -5.14 9.41 2.96
N VAL A 162 -4.26 10.16 2.30
CA VAL A 162 -4.19 11.62 2.43
C VAL A 162 -5.22 12.33 1.54
N TYR A 163 -5.36 11.93 0.28
CA TYR A 163 -6.28 12.57 -0.68
C TYR A 163 -7.73 12.20 -0.41
N SER A 164 -8.05 10.91 -0.22
CA SER A 164 -9.43 10.43 -0.13
C SER A 164 -9.96 10.21 1.29
N ASN A 165 -9.19 10.57 2.32
CA ASN A 165 -9.53 10.31 3.73
C ASN A 165 -9.70 8.83 4.08
N VAL A 166 -9.13 7.91 3.30
CA VAL A 166 -9.09 6.50 3.67
C VAL A 166 -8.41 6.38 5.04
N PRO A 167 -9.09 5.81 6.06
CA PRO A 167 -8.52 5.62 7.39
C PRO A 167 -7.20 4.85 7.32
N PHE A 168 -6.17 5.33 7.98
CA PHE A 168 -4.89 4.63 8.09
C PHE A 168 -4.90 3.72 9.33
N ASP A 169 -5.55 2.57 9.22
CA ASP A 169 -5.75 1.59 10.29
C ASP A 169 -5.30 0.17 9.87
N GLY A 170 -5.50 -0.80 10.77
CA GLY A 170 -5.16 -2.20 10.52
C GLY A 170 -5.95 -2.83 9.36
N ILE A 171 -7.18 -2.40 9.10
CA ILE A 171 -7.98 -2.89 7.97
C ILE A 171 -7.37 -2.41 6.65
N THR A 172 -6.93 -1.15 6.61
CA THR A 172 -6.21 -0.60 5.44
C THR A 172 -4.88 -1.30 5.20
N LEU A 173 -4.15 -1.67 6.25
CA LEU A 173 -2.93 -2.48 6.10
C LEU A 173 -3.23 -3.86 5.51
N ILE A 174 -4.26 -4.56 6.01
CA ILE A 174 -4.65 -5.88 5.48
C ILE A 174 -5.14 -5.76 4.04
N ALA A 175 -5.96 -4.75 3.72
CA ALA A 175 -6.40 -4.47 2.36
C ALA A 175 -5.21 -4.21 1.42
N ALA A 176 -4.23 -3.41 1.84
CA ALA A 176 -3.00 -3.17 1.09
C ALA A 176 -2.20 -4.47 0.88
N LEU A 177 -2.09 -5.34 1.88
CA LEU A 177 -1.44 -6.65 1.74
C LEU A 177 -2.19 -7.56 0.74
N VAL A 178 -3.52 -7.55 0.75
CA VAL A 178 -4.31 -8.30 -0.25
C VAL A 178 -4.02 -7.76 -1.66
N ILE A 179 -4.02 -6.44 -1.85
CA ILE A 179 -3.66 -5.81 -3.12
C ILE A 179 -2.22 -6.17 -3.53
N PHE A 180 -1.27 -6.18 -2.60
CA PHE A 180 0.11 -6.62 -2.84
C PHE A 180 0.15 -8.03 -3.44
N PHE A 181 -0.53 -8.99 -2.82
CA PHE A 181 -0.53 -10.37 -3.30
C PHE A 181 -1.25 -10.52 -4.65
N ILE A 182 -2.33 -9.76 -4.89
CA ILE A 182 -3.00 -9.72 -6.19
C ILE A 182 -2.05 -9.20 -7.28
N LEU A 183 -1.38 -8.06 -7.04
CA LEU A 183 -0.42 -7.49 -7.99
C LEU A 183 0.75 -8.43 -8.24
N ALA A 184 1.33 -9.01 -7.18
CA ALA A 184 2.41 -9.98 -7.31
C ALA A 184 1.96 -11.22 -8.11
N GLY A 185 0.73 -11.71 -7.91
CA GLY A 185 0.15 -12.80 -8.68
C GLY A 185 -0.04 -12.45 -10.16
N ILE A 186 -0.55 -11.26 -10.46
CA ILE A 186 -0.72 -10.76 -11.84
C ILE A 186 0.63 -10.68 -12.54
N PHE A 187 1.64 -10.04 -11.93
CA PHE A 187 2.96 -9.93 -12.55
C PHE A 187 3.65 -11.30 -12.71
N HIS A 188 3.47 -12.21 -11.74
CA HIS A 188 3.96 -13.57 -11.86
C HIS A 188 3.36 -14.31 -13.08
N LEU A 189 2.07 -14.12 -13.36
CA LEU A 189 1.43 -14.68 -14.56
C LEU A 189 1.95 -14.03 -15.84
N ILE A 190 2.12 -12.71 -15.86
CA ILE A 190 2.68 -11.97 -17.01
C ILE A 190 4.10 -12.45 -17.33
N HIS A 191 4.96 -12.59 -16.32
CA HIS A 191 6.33 -13.07 -16.49
C HIS A 191 6.41 -14.48 -17.07
N LYS A 192 5.45 -15.36 -16.74
CA LYS A 192 5.37 -16.69 -17.35
C LYS A 192 5.05 -16.64 -18.84
N VAL A 193 4.24 -15.68 -19.28
CA VAL A 193 3.84 -15.53 -20.69
C VAL A 193 4.92 -14.83 -21.51
N GLU A 194 5.60 -13.84 -20.95
CA GLU A 194 6.59 -13.02 -21.65
C GLU A 194 7.99 -13.68 -21.72
N TYR A 195 8.20 -14.81 -21.04
CA TYR A 195 9.47 -15.52 -21.09
C TYR A 195 9.83 -15.96 -22.52
N VAL A 196 10.82 -15.30 -23.10
CA VAL A 196 11.44 -15.70 -24.36
C VAL A 196 12.79 -16.35 -24.02
N PRO A 197 12.98 -17.65 -24.26
CA PRO A 197 14.29 -18.26 -24.08
C PRO A 197 15.29 -17.58 -25.01
N GLU A 198 16.35 -17.00 -24.44
CA GLU A 198 17.46 -16.47 -25.23
C GLU A 198 17.98 -17.58 -26.14
N GLN A 199 17.99 -17.33 -27.45
CA GLN A 199 18.67 -18.21 -28.41
C GLN A 199 20.16 -18.09 -28.12
N THR A 200 20.70 -19.09 -27.44
CA THR A 200 22.14 -19.30 -27.17
C THR A 200 22.93 -19.41 -28.45
#